data_AF-A0A375BX05-F1
#
_entry.id   AF-A0A375BX05-F1
#
_cell.length_a   1.000
_cell.length_b   1.000
_cell.length_c   1.000
_cell.angle_alpha   90.00
_cell.angle_beta   90.00
_cell.angle_gamma   90.00
#
_symmetry.space_group_name_H-M   'P 1'
#
loop_
_entity.id
_entity.type
_entity.pdbx_description
1 polymer ?
#
loop_
_entity_poly.entity_id
_entity_poly.type
_entity_poly.pdbx_seq_one_letter_code
_entity_poly.pdbx_strand_id
1 'polypeptide(L)'
;MMDAHDGSAGSGGNRRRRVATLLAGAGVLALAACASSGGGASKFDVDAFLRAPDSALPEVVGNPAFLAATRVSATDCAVMLQSASTGVLEDLPPSSSARGPAWLLHPKDQPKDQPGQVWLVVSEAGGERTCHGPLPADAMKTLATRARG
;
A
#
# COMPACT_ATOMS: atom_id res chain seq x y z
N MET A 1 -42.36 -34.98 8.25
CA MET A 1 -42.58 -36.11 7.31
C MET A 1 -43.44 -35.61 6.17
N MET A 2 -43.18 -36.13 4.97
CA MET A 2 -43.69 -35.82 3.63
C MET A 2 -42.76 -34.99 2.75
N ASP A 3 -42.18 -35.74 1.82
CA ASP A 3 -41.18 -35.48 0.80
C ASP A 3 -41.75 -34.96 -0.54
N ALA A 4 -40.88 -34.24 -1.25
CA ALA A 4 -40.49 -34.40 -2.66
C ALA A 4 -41.43 -34.14 -3.86
N HIS A 5 -40.71 -33.78 -4.95
CA HIS A 5 -41.04 -33.77 -6.39
C HIS A 5 -41.78 -32.52 -6.91
N ASP A 6 -41.51 -31.94 -8.08
CA ASP A 6 -40.81 -32.33 -9.32
C ASP A 6 -40.55 -30.99 -10.09
N GLY A 7 -39.44 -30.73 -10.80
CA GLY A 7 -39.28 -30.94 -12.26
C GLY A 7 -40.25 -30.09 -13.12
N SER A 8 -39.97 -29.52 -14.29
CA SER A 8 -38.84 -29.32 -15.19
C SER A 8 -39.39 -28.58 -16.43
N ALA A 9 -38.48 -28.00 -17.24
CA ALA A 9 -38.57 -27.79 -18.70
C ALA A 9 -39.24 -26.54 -19.35
N GLY A 10 -38.50 -26.02 -20.35
CA GLY A 10 -39.00 -25.34 -21.55
C GLY A 10 -38.74 -23.84 -21.60
N SER A 11 -37.59 -23.34 -22.09
CA SER A 11 -37.18 -23.17 -23.49
C SER A 11 -38.23 -22.54 -24.41
N GLY A 12 -37.92 -21.37 -24.97
CA GLY A 12 -38.72 -20.75 -26.03
C GLY A 12 -38.48 -19.26 -26.16
N GLY A 13 -37.42 -18.87 -26.86
CA GLY A 13 -37.16 -17.46 -27.16
C GLY A 13 -38.24 -16.85 -28.05
N ASN A 14 -38.56 -15.56 -27.84
CA ASN A 14 -38.84 -14.69 -28.97
C ASN A 14 -38.61 -13.22 -28.62
N ARG A 15 -38.01 -12.52 -29.58
CA ARG A 15 -37.72 -11.09 -29.56
C ARG A 15 -39.01 -10.27 -29.58
N ARG A 16 -38.85 -9.04 -29.06
CA ARG A 16 -39.68 -7.84 -29.20
C ARG A 16 -40.80 -7.74 -28.16
N ARG A 17 -40.61 -6.82 -27.22
CA ARG A 17 -41.45 -5.61 -27.16
C ARG A 17 -40.77 -4.50 -26.36
N ARG A 18 -40.88 -3.34 -26.98
CA ARG A 18 -40.55 -1.97 -26.57
C ARG A 18 -40.80 -1.74 -25.08
N VAL A 19 -39.80 -1.19 -24.39
CA VAL A 19 -39.94 -0.50 -23.09
C VAL A 19 -39.29 0.87 -23.33
N ALA A 20 -40.08 1.86 -23.75
CA ALA A 20 -40.79 2.78 -22.86
C ALA A 20 -39.82 3.51 -21.93
N THR A 21 -39.26 4.60 -22.45
CA THR A 21 -38.50 5.60 -21.71
C THR A 21 -39.44 6.27 -20.71
N LEU A 22 -39.21 6.06 -19.41
CA LEU A 22 -39.83 6.84 -18.35
C LEU A 22 -38.81 7.15 -17.25
N LEU A 23 -38.54 8.45 -17.15
CA LEU A 23 -38.46 9.28 -15.95
C LEU A 23 -37.28 9.12 -14.97
N ALA A 24 -36.69 10.29 -14.74
CA ALA A 24 -35.74 10.68 -13.72
C ALA A 24 -36.19 10.34 -12.28
N GLY A 25 -35.21 10.07 -11.42
CA GLY A 25 -35.38 10.21 -9.98
C GLY A 25 -34.51 9.27 -9.13
N ALA A 26 -33.62 9.88 -8.36
CA ALA A 26 -33.08 9.41 -7.08
C ALA A 26 -32.05 8.26 -7.05
N GLY A 27 -30.81 8.64 -6.69
CA GLY A 27 -30.10 7.97 -5.59
C GLY A 27 -29.23 6.77 -5.91
N VAL A 28 -28.25 6.91 -6.80
CA VAL A 28 -27.12 5.97 -6.83
C VAL A 28 -26.01 6.51 -5.92
N LEU A 29 -26.12 6.27 -4.61
CA LEU A 29 -24.94 6.15 -3.76
C LEU A 29 -24.44 4.69 -3.86
N ALA A 30 -24.05 4.31 -5.07
CA ALA A 30 -23.08 3.24 -5.21
C ALA A 30 -21.76 3.85 -4.75
N LEU A 31 -21.35 3.56 -3.51
CA LEU A 31 -19.98 3.75 -3.06
C LEU A 31 -19.13 2.72 -3.82
N ALA A 32 -18.97 2.95 -5.12
CA ALA A 32 -18.09 2.20 -5.98
C ALA A 32 -16.67 2.49 -5.49
N ALA A 33 -16.11 1.51 -4.80
CA ALA A 33 -14.68 1.38 -4.62
C ALA A 33 -14.00 1.52 -5.98
N CYS A 34 -13.38 2.67 -6.22
CA CYS A 34 -12.48 2.90 -7.34
C CYS A 34 -11.52 4.04 -6.99
N ALA A 35 -10.43 3.67 -6.35
CA ALA A 35 -9.12 4.24 -6.66
C ALA A 35 -8.03 3.18 -6.50
N SER A 36 -8.29 1.97 -7.04
CA SER A 36 -7.20 1.19 -7.64
C SER A 36 -7.01 1.75 -9.04
N SER A 37 -6.23 2.82 -9.12
CA SER A 37 -5.75 3.41 -10.38
C SER A 37 -4.23 3.26 -10.42
N GLY A 38 -3.77 2.01 -10.37
CA GLY A 38 -2.53 1.66 -11.01
C GLY A 38 -2.72 1.82 -12.51
N GLY A 39 -2.35 2.98 -13.05
CA GLY A 39 -2.44 3.23 -14.48
C GLY A 39 -2.43 4.71 -14.85
N GLY A 40 -1.24 5.25 -15.15
CA GLY A 40 -1.10 6.36 -16.11
C GLY A 40 -1.22 7.78 -15.58
N ALA A 41 -0.41 8.18 -14.60
CA ALA A 41 0.02 9.57 -14.43
C ALA A 41 1.29 9.56 -13.56
N SER A 42 2.37 10.19 -14.05
CA SER A 42 3.62 10.48 -13.32
C SER A 42 4.03 9.46 -12.25
N LYS A 43 4.87 8.50 -12.63
CA LYS A 43 5.55 7.56 -11.72
C LYS A 43 6.02 8.35 -10.48
N PHE A 44 5.49 8.02 -9.29
CA PHE A 44 5.77 8.76 -8.06
C PHE A 44 7.29 8.82 -7.86
N ASP A 45 7.84 10.03 -7.85
CA ASP A 45 9.28 10.24 -7.71
C ASP A 45 9.65 10.16 -6.23
N VAL A 46 10.00 8.94 -5.81
CA VAL A 46 10.39 8.61 -4.44
C VAL A 46 11.59 9.46 -3.99
N ASP A 47 12.58 9.64 -4.86
CA ASP A 47 13.81 10.34 -4.52
C ASP A 47 13.58 11.86 -4.38
N ALA A 48 12.84 12.45 -5.32
CA ALA A 48 12.45 13.85 -5.23
C ALA A 48 11.59 14.13 -3.99
N PHE A 49 10.66 13.24 -3.65
CA PHE A 49 9.83 13.38 -2.46
C PHE A 49 10.66 13.29 -1.16
N LEU A 50 11.56 12.32 -1.05
CA LEU A 50 12.41 12.16 0.13
C LEU A 50 13.41 13.31 0.31
N ARG A 51 13.85 13.95 -0.78
CA ARG A 51 14.78 15.08 -0.75
C ARG A 51 14.09 16.44 -0.68
N ALA A 52 12.77 16.49 -0.79
CA ALA A 52 12.03 17.74 -0.68
C ALA A 52 12.31 18.41 0.68
N PRO A 53 12.53 19.74 0.72
CA PRO A 53 12.85 20.43 1.98
C PRO A 53 11.70 20.33 2.99
N ASP A 54 10.46 20.30 2.51
CA ASP A 54 9.24 20.25 3.31
C ASP A 54 8.82 18.83 3.70
N SER A 55 9.46 17.78 3.17
CA SER A 55 9.08 16.43 3.54
C SER A 55 9.51 16.10 4.97
N ALA A 56 8.56 15.59 5.74
CA ALA A 56 8.79 15.12 7.09
C ALA A 56 8.56 13.61 7.19
N LEU A 57 9.28 12.95 8.11
CA LEU A 57 9.13 11.52 8.32
C LEU A 57 7.66 11.06 8.52
N PRO A 58 6.82 11.76 9.29
CA PRO A 58 5.42 11.37 9.44
C PRO A 58 4.61 11.45 8.14
N GLU A 59 4.98 12.35 7.25
CA GLU A 59 4.36 12.46 5.93
C GLU A 59 4.77 11.30 5.04
N VAL A 60 6.05 10.91 5.06
CA VAL A 60 6.53 9.73 4.31
C VAL A 60 5.81 8.45 4.75
N VAL A 61 5.74 8.22 6.06
CA VAL A 61 5.06 7.04 6.64
C VAL A 61 3.54 7.12 6.46
N GLY A 62 2.97 8.32 6.37
CA GLY A 62 1.54 8.55 6.14
C GLY A 62 1.12 8.59 4.67
N ASN A 63 2.04 8.71 3.72
CA ASN A 63 1.72 8.95 2.31
C ASN A 63 1.42 7.64 1.57
N PRO A 64 0.16 7.41 1.15
CA PRO A 64 -0.23 6.16 0.50
C PRO A 64 0.42 5.97 -0.88
N ALA A 65 0.73 7.05 -1.60
CA ALA A 65 1.40 6.98 -2.90
C ALA A 65 2.87 6.55 -2.75
N PHE A 66 3.57 7.10 -1.76
CA PHE A 66 4.92 6.68 -1.41
C PHE A 66 4.96 5.19 -1.04
N LEU A 67 4.08 4.78 -0.12
CA LEU A 67 4.03 3.39 0.34
C LEU A 67 3.64 2.44 -0.80
N ALA A 68 2.67 2.79 -1.64
CA ALA A 68 2.31 1.97 -2.78
C ALA A 68 3.44 1.85 -3.81
N ALA A 69 4.20 2.92 -4.04
CA ALA A 69 5.30 2.95 -5.00
C ALA A 69 6.55 2.18 -4.53
N THR A 70 6.74 2.06 -3.21
CA THR A 70 7.94 1.48 -2.60
C THR A 70 7.71 0.11 -1.96
N ARG A 71 6.45 -0.34 -1.85
CA ARG A 71 6.10 -1.62 -1.23
C ARG A 71 6.72 -2.79 -1.97
N VAL A 72 7.46 -3.62 -1.24
CA VAL A 72 7.88 -4.93 -1.72
C VAL A 72 6.78 -5.98 -1.51
N SER A 73 6.91 -7.14 -2.15
CA SER A 73 5.95 -8.23 -1.97
C SER A 73 5.92 -8.70 -0.50
N ALA A 74 4.77 -9.22 -0.06
CA ALA A 74 4.63 -9.73 1.30
C ALA A 74 5.62 -10.88 1.59
N THR A 75 5.87 -11.73 0.60
CA THR A 75 6.86 -12.82 0.68
C THR A 75 8.28 -12.28 0.85
N ASP A 76 8.68 -11.28 0.06
CA ASP A 76 10.02 -10.69 0.18
C ASP A 76 10.19 -9.93 1.50
N CYS A 77 9.14 -9.23 1.96
CA CYS A 77 9.14 -8.60 3.27
C CYS A 77 9.29 -9.63 4.40
N ALA A 78 8.55 -10.75 4.35
CA ALA A 78 8.68 -11.81 5.33
C ALA A 78 10.09 -12.40 5.33
N VAL A 79 10.67 -12.66 4.15
CA VAL A 79 12.07 -13.15 4.04
C VAL A 79 13.06 -12.14 4.63
N MET A 80 12.90 -10.84 4.34
CA MET A 80 13.74 -9.78 4.90
C MET A 80 13.62 -9.68 6.43
N LEU A 81 12.41 -9.82 6.98
CA LEU A 81 12.19 -9.72 8.43
C LEU A 81 12.57 -11.00 9.19
N GLN A 82 12.46 -12.18 8.57
CA GLN A 82 12.76 -13.48 9.18
C GLN A 82 14.24 -13.84 9.11
N SER A 83 14.95 -13.37 8.09
CA SER A 83 16.37 -13.64 7.95
C SER A 83 17.11 -12.96 9.09
N ALA A 84 17.53 -13.71 10.11
CA ALA A 84 18.31 -13.25 11.28
C ALA A 84 19.66 -12.57 10.95
N SER A 85 19.92 -12.32 9.66
CA SER A 85 21.13 -11.74 9.06
C SER A 85 20.88 -10.36 8.42
N THR A 86 19.65 -9.85 8.36
CA THR A 86 19.27 -8.65 7.58
C THR A 86 19.58 -7.32 8.24
N GLY A 87 20.24 -7.35 9.40
CA GLY A 87 20.85 -6.19 10.03
C GLY A 87 19.98 -5.48 11.04
N VAL A 88 20.25 -4.21 11.28
CA VAL A 88 19.73 -3.49 12.46
C VAL A 88 18.40 -2.84 12.09
N LEU A 89 17.35 -3.13 12.86
CA LEU A 89 16.15 -2.32 12.87
C LEU A 89 16.36 -1.14 13.83
N GLU A 90 16.39 0.07 13.29
CA GLU A 90 16.36 1.30 14.07
C GLU A 90 14.90 1.76 14.22
N ASP A 91 14.44 1.97 15.46
CA ASP A 91 13.15 2.60 15.73
C ASP A 91 13.13 4.04 15.20
N LEU A 92 12.14 4.33 14.36
CA LEU A 92 11.84 5.69 13.97
C LEU A 92 11.04 6.38 15.08
N PRO A 93 11.22 7.71 15.27
CA PRO A 93 10.40 8.46 16.20
C PRO A 93 8.91 8.27 15.85
N PRO A 94 8.02 8.27 16.87
CA PRO A 94 6.61 8.04 16.67
C PRO A 94 6.09 9.06 15.67
N SER A 95 5.73 8.57 14.48
CA SER A 95 5.10 9.38 13.47
C SER A 95 3.66 9.58 13.90
N SER A 96 3.19 10.83 14.00
CA SER A 96 1.77 11.15 14.27
C SER A 96 0.81 10.69 13.14
N SER A 97 1.30 9.89 12.20
CA SER A 97 0.50 9.17 11.22
C SER A 97 -0.45 8.21 11.93
N ALA A 98 -1.68 8.06 11.44
CA ALA A 98 -2.63 7.04 11.90
C ALA A 98 -2.14 5.57 11.70
N ARG A 99 -0.92 5.41 11.19
CA ARG A 99 -0.24 4.16 10.90
C ARG A 99 0.66 3.82 12.10
N GLY A 100 0.82 2.53 12.38
CA GLY A 100 1.53 2.04 13.56
C GLY A 100 3.02 2.37 13.59
N PRO A 101 3.78 1.78 14.53
CA PRO A 101 5.22 2.02 14.62
C PRO A 101 5.96 1.66 13.33
N ALA A 102 7.04 2.40 13.06
CA ALA A 102 7.88 2.26 11.89
C ALA A 102 9.36 2.13 12.27
N TRP A 103 10.13 1.45 11.43
CA TRP A 103 11.55 1.18 11.63
C TRP A 103 12.34 1.33 10.33
N LEU A 104 13.63 1.63 10.45
CA LEU A 104 14.58 1.50 9.35
C LEU A 104 15.38 0.23 9.51
N LEU A 105 15.30 -0.65 8.50
CA LEU A 105 16.14 -1.83 8.38
C LEU A 105 17.40 -1.47 7.59
N HIS A 106 18.54 -1.62 8.25
CA HIS A 106 19.87 -1.45 7.65
C HIS A 106 20.46 -2.84 7.35
N PRO A 107 20.62 -3.25 6.08
CA PRO A 107 21.23 -4.53 5.74
C PRO A 107 22.67 -4.62 6.26
N LYS A 108 23.08 -5.78 6.78
CA LYS A 108 24.49 -6.02 7.16
C LYS A 108 25.41 -6.01 5.94
N ASP A 109 24.99 -6.71 4.90
CA ASP A 109 25.71 -6.85 3.64
C ASP A 109 25.12 -5.87 2.63
N GLN A 110 25.54 -4.60 2.71
CA GLN A 110 25.16 -3.64 1.67
C GLN A 110 25.78 -4.08 0.33
N PRO A 111 24.97 -4.23 -0.73
CA PRO A 111 25.50 -4.48 -2.05
C PRO A 111 26.49 -3.38 -2.43
N LYS A 112 27.68 -3.76 -2.93
CA LYS A 112 28.71 -2.78 -3.36
C LYS A 112 28.21 -1.80 -4.42
N ASP A 113 27.21 -2.21 -5.20
CA ASP A 113 26.59 -1.41 -6.26
C ASP A 113 25.52 -0.44 -5.74
N GLN A 114 25.12 -0.58 -4.47
CA GLN A 114 24.07 0.22 -3.81
C GLN A 114 24.48 0.58 -2.37
N PRO A 115 25.61 1.29 -2.17
CA PRO A 115 26.04 1.70 -0.85
C PRO A 115 25.03 2.70 -0.27
N GLY A 116 24.69 2.54 1.01
CA GLY A 116 23.78 3.44 1.70
C GLY A 116 22.30 3.24 1.36
N GLN A 117 21.83 2.01 1.16
CA GLN A 117 20.39 1.72 1.08
C GLN A 117 19.82 1.17 2.38
N VAL A 118 18.57 1.53 2.66
CA VAL A 118 17.77 1.06 3.81
C VAL A 118 16.37 0.67 3.36
N TRP A 119 15.67 -0.10 4.18
CA TRP A 119 14.26 -0.42 3.98
C TRP A 119 13.45 0.19 5.11
N LEU A 120 12.34 0.83 4.78
CA LEU A 120 11.37 1.29 5.75
C LEU A 120 10.40 0.15 6.06
N VAL A 121 10.32 -0.25 7.32
CA VAL A 121 9.34 -1.24 7.80
C VAL A 121 8.25 -0.49 8.53
N VAL A 122 7.00 -0.66 8.11
CA VAL A 122 5.85 0.01 8.72
C VAL A 122 4.83 -1.01 9.20
N SER A 123 4.39 -0.87 10.44
CA SER A 123 3.27 -1.65 10.97
C SER A 123 1.94 -1.14 10.46
N GLU A 124 1.10 -2.05 9.98
CA GLU A 124 -0.30 -1.80 9.65
C GLU A 124 -1.21 -2.12 10.83
N ALA A 125 -2.42 -1.55 10.80
CA ALA A 125 -3.47 -1.89 11.76
C ALA A 125 -3.80 -3.38 11.63
N GLY A 126 -3.61 -4.15 12.70
CA GLY A 126 -3.72 -5.61 12.68
C GLY A 126 -2.41 -6.35 12.92
N GLY A 127 -1.29 -5.64 13.07
CA GLY A 127 0.00 -6.22 13.46
C GLY A 127 0.82 -6.76 12.28
N GLU A 128 0.31 -6.67 11.07
CA GLU A 128 1.05 -6.97 9.86
C GLU A 128 2.12 -5.90 9.59
N ARG A 129 3.25 -6.32 9.01
CA ARG A 129 4.37 -5.43 8.68
C ARG A 129 4.55 -5.37 7.19
N THR A 130 4.77 -4.17 6.70
CA THR A 130 5.07 -3.90 5.29
C THR A 130 6.48 -3.35 5.18
N CYS A 131 7.19 -3.77 4.15
CA CYS A 131 8.55 -3.34 3.89
C CYS A 131 8.55 -2.49 2.61
N HIS A 132 9.31 -1.41 2.64
CA HIS A 132 9.32 -0.38 1.59
C HIS A 132 10.75 -0.04 1.23
N GLY A 133 11.09 -0.11 -0.06
CA GLY A 133 12.42 0.23 -0.55
C GLY A 133 12.90 -0.64 -1.72
N PRO A 134 14.21 -0.56 -2.04
CA PRO A 134 15.24 0.14 -1.26
C PRO A 134 15.13 1.67 -1.32
N LEU A 135 15.51 2.34 -0.21
CA LEU A 135 15.46 3.80 -0.05
C LEU A 135 16.87 4.37 0.21
N PRO A 136 17.15 5.63 -0.18
CA PRO A 136 18.42 6.30 0.15
C PRO A 136 18.57 6.51 1.67
N ALA A 137 19.61 5.94 2.26
CA ALA A 137 19.85 5.98 3.71
C ALA A 137 20.14 7.38 4.23
N ASP A 138 20.81 8.23 3.44
CA ASP A 138 21.09 9.63 3.77
C ASP A 138 19.80 10.45 3.88
N ALA A 139 18.87 10.26 2.94
CA ALA A 139 17.58 10.93 2.94
C ALA A 139 16.73 10.46 4.13
N MET A 140 16.62 9.14 4.34
CA MET A 140 15.87 8.59 5.48
C MET A 140 16.47 9.00 6.83
N LYS A 141 17.80 9.05 6.96
CA LYS A 141 18.48 9.53 8.17
C LYS A 141 18.21 11.00 8.43
N THR A 142 18.21 11.83 7.38
CA THR A 142 17.90 13.26 7.49
C THR A 142 16.47 13.47 8.00
N LEU A 143 15.51 12.74 7.43
CA LEU A 143 14.11 12.77 7.86
C LEU A 143 13.94 12.30 9.31
N ALA A 144 14.60 11.20 9.68
CA ALA A 144 14.57 10.68 11.04
C ALA A 144 15.17 11.66 12.05
N THR A 145 16.30 12.31 11.69
CA THR A 145 16.95 13.30 12.55
C THR A 145 16.05 14.51 12.76
N ARG A 146 15.46 15.06 11.69
CA ARG A 146 14.51 16.19 11.78
C ARG A 146 13.29 15.86 12.64
N ALA A 147 12.80 14.62 12.58
CA ALA A 147 11.65 14.18 13.37
C ALA A 147 11.98 14.00 14.86
N ARG A 148 13.25 13.92 15.26
CA ARG A 148 13.66 13.82 16.67
C ARG A 148 13.84 15.19 17.36
N GLY A 149 13.99 16.28 16.61
CA GLY A 149 14.20 17.64 17.13
C GLY A 149 15.62 18.14 16.95
#